data_AF-A0A9W9MYZ9-F1
#
_entry.id   AF-A0A9W9MYZ9-F1
#
_cell.length_a   1.000
_cell.length_b   1.000
_cell.length_c   1.000
_cell.angle_alpha   90.00
_cell.angle_beta   90.00
_cell.angle_gamma   90.00
#
_symmetry.space_group_name_H-M   'P 1'
#
loop_
_entity.id
_entity.type
_entity.pdbx_description
1 polymer ?
#
loop_
_entity_poly.entity_id
_entity_poly.type
_entity_poly.pdbx_seq_one_letter_code
_entity_poly.pdbx_strand_id
1 'polypeptide(L)'
;MNYYRWSQNRELPEDGISLLEKYMNVSSYPVPQPNDEPSSANVLWHPDLHLDNIFVDPDTCRITRIVDWQSALGRPWATRGFENMSKDEQKRIDDDLESETIHKYYEAQVYKRAPLHWAVLQHPAIPILRKPVWLVSGVWENRDLFFLRESLLNITAHWSDFFPNTPCPIEFSSEDIELQSKEEENIKGVGRMLLLFREQAVLPVDGMVEPEEYDLARENNRKFKDIFIGLAKDEEEKELFRNLWPYSESGNI
;
A
#
# COMPACT_ATOMS: atom_id res chain seq x y z
N MET A 1 5.93 -11.62 10.45
CA MET A 1 6.29 -12.73 9.55
C MET A 1 5.67 -12.51 8.19
N ASN A 2 6.46 -12.14 7.19
CA ASN A 2 6.02 -12.03 5.81
C ASN A 2 5.73 -13.42 5.24
N TYR A 3 4.48 -13.65 4.82
CA TYR A 3 4.01 -14.95 4.32
C TYR A 3 4.47 -15.25 2.89
N TYR A 4 5.03 -14.25 2.20
CA TYR A 4 5.47 -14.34 0.81
C TYR A 4 6.88 -14.92 0.66
N ARG A 5 7.58 -15.13 1.78
CA ARG A 5 8.88 -15.78 1.84
C ARG A 5 8.79 -17.26 2.18
N TRP A 6 9.75 -18.01 1.66
CA TRP A 6 9.97 -19.42 1.98
C TRP A 6 10.28 -19.60 3.47
N SER A 7 9.87 -20.74 4.05
CA SER A 7 10.04 -21.05 5.48
C SER A 7 11.51 -20.99 5.94
N GLN A 8 12.45 -21.21 5.02
CA GLN A 8 13.90 -21.14 5.23
C GLN A 8 14.49 -19.72 5.15
N ASN A 9 13.76 -18.75 4.56
CA ASN A 9 14.19 -17.34 4.41
C ASN A 9 13.24 -16.40 5.16
N ARG A 10 13.00 -16.68 6.44
CA ARG A 10 12.13 -15.82 7.27
C ARG A 10 12.76 -14.43 7.39
N GLU A 11 11.93 -13.40 7.26
CA GLU A 11 12.35 -12.04 7.61
C GLU A 11 12.73 -11.96 9.07
N LEU A 12 13.91 -11.39 9.32
CA LEU A 12 14.41 -11.10 10.64
C LEU A 12 14.29 -9.60 10.94
N PRO A 13 14.18 -9.19 12.21
CA PRO A 13 14.18 -7.76 12.57
C PRO A 13 15.37 -6.99 11.99
N GLU A 14 16.53 -7.65 11.85
CA GLU A 14 17.75 -7.10 11.26
C GLU A 14 17.56 -6.70 9.79
N ASP A 15 16.71 -7.40 9.03
CA ASP A 15 16.36 -7.03 7.65
C ASP A 15 15.63 -5.69 7.62
N GLY A 16 14.73 -5.47 8.59
CA GLY A 16 13.98 -4.23 8.74
C GLY A 16 14.90 -3.07 9.10
N ILE A 17 15.81 -3.27 10.06
CA ILE A 17 16.81 -2.28 10.46
C ILE A 17 17.71 -1.90 9.28
N SER A 18 18.22 -2.88 8.54
CA SER A 18 19.07 -2.65 7.36
C SER A 18 18.37 -1.80 6.29
N LEU A 19 17.09 -2.05 6.02
CA LEU A 19 16.32 -1.23 5.08
C LEU A 19 16.05 0.18 5.60
N LEU A 20 15.82 0.35 6.90
CA LEU A 20 15.65 1.66 7.53
C LEU A 20 16.94 2.47 7.46
N GLU A 21 18.10 1.86 7.70
CA GLU A 21 19.41 2.52 7.53
C GLU A 21 19.63 2.99 6.09
N LYS A 22 19.29 2.14 5.11
CA LYS A 22 19.32 2.52 3.68
C LYS A 22 18.37 3.69 3.40
N TYR A 23 17.15 3.67 3.93
CA TYR A 23 16.21 4.78 3.80
C TYR A 23 16.78 6.08 4.39
N MET A 24 17.38 6.03 5.58
CA MET A 24 17.97 7.21 6.22
C MET A 24 19.06 7.83 5.35
N ASN A 25 19.89 7.02 4.69
CA ASN A 25 20.91 7.49 3.76
C ASN A 25 20.33 8.19 2.52
N VAL A 26 19.09 7.91 2.11
CA VAL A 26 18.42 8.54 0.98
C VAL A 26 17.53 9.72 1.39
N SER A 27 17.04 9.73 2.62
CA SER A 27 15.97 10.62 3.09
C SER A 27 16.24 12.13 2.96
N SER A 28 17.50 12.54 2.93
CA SER A 28 17.90 13.95 2.85
C SER A 28 17.93 14.52 1.43
N TYR A 29 18.01 13.67 0.41
CA TYR A 29 18.14 14.09 -1.00
C TYR A 29 16.84 14.67 -1.60
N PRO A 30 15.64 14.14 -1.29
CA PRO A 30 14.38 14.71 -1.77
C PRO A 30 14.00 16.05 -1.10
N VAL A 31 14.75 16.49 -0.08
CA VAL A 31 14.46 17.75 0.63
C VAL A 31 14.93 18.92 -0.25
N PRO A 32 14.04 19.84 -0.64
CA PRO A 32 14.42 21.00 -1.45
C PRO A 32 15.50 21.82 -0.75
N GLN A 33 16.44 22.36 -1.53
CA GLN A 33 17.51 23.18 -0.95
C GLN A 33 16.94 24.55 -0.57
N PRO A 34 17.48 25.25 0.44
CA PRO A 34 16.96 26.54 0.91
C PRO A 34 16.89 27.64 -0.17
N ASN A 35 17.64 27.48 -1.26
CA ASN A 35 17.67 28.39 -2.39
C ASN A 35 16.59 28.12 -3.45
N ASP A 36 15.80 27.05 -3.30
CA ASP A 36 14.61 26.79 -4.11
C ASP A 36 13.46 27.64 -3.56
N GLU A 37 13.32 28.87 -4.06
CA GLU A 37 12.26 29.83 -3.66
C GLU A 37 10.83 29.21 -3.54
N PRO A 38 10.39 28.25 -4.38
CA PRO A 38 9.06 27.64 -4.26
C PRO A 38 8.85 26.75 -3.02
N SER A 39 9.92 26.28 -2.39
CA SER A 39 9.91 25.23 -1.36
C SER A 39 10.01 25.77 0.07
N SER A 40 10.19 27.09 0.21
CA SER A 40 10.44 27.78 1.48
C SER A 40 9.17 28.14 2.27
N ALA A 41 7.98 27.92 1.70
CA ALA A 41 6.73 28.13 2.41
C ALA A 41 6.47 26.94 3.36
N ASN A 42 6.70 27.14 4.66
CA ASN A 42 6.32 26.22 5.73
C ASN A 42 4.79 26.10 5.80
N VAL A 43 4.21 25.32 4.90
CA VAL A 43 2.79 24.98 4.87
C VAL A 43 2.66 23.56 5.42
N LEU A 44 1.87 23.39 6.47
CA LEU A 44 1.50 22.07 6.98
C LEU A 44 0.50 21.44 6.01
N TRP A 45 0.82 20.24 5.53
CA TRP A 45 -0.03 19.48 4.62
C TRP A 45 -0.60 18.29 5.38
N HIS A 46 -1.92 18.12 5.33
CA HIS A 46 -2.54 16.89 5.82
C HIS A 46 -2.39 15.84 4.73
N PRO A 47 -1.66 14.75 4.99
CA PRO A 47 -1.29 13.85 3.93
C PRO A 47 -2.43 12.93 3.51
N ASP A 48 -3.40 12.67 4.41
CA ASP A 48 -4.59 11.83 4.18
C ASP A 48 -5.90 12.55 4.48
N LEU A 49 -6.18 13.64 3.78
CA LEU A 49 -7.33 14.50 4.09
C LEU A 49 -8.60 14.06 3.33
N HIS A 50 -9.43 13.24 3.98
CA HIS A 50 -10.81 12.91 3.57
C HIS A 50 -11.81 13.22 4.70
N LEU A 51 -13.11 13.07 4.45
CA LEU A 51 -14.16 13.51 5.39
C LEU A 51 -14.13 12.79 6.73
N ASP A 52 -13.76 11.52 6.78
CA ASP A 52 -13.66 10.80 8.06
C ASP A 52 -12.59 11.40 8.98
N ASN A 53 -11.65 12.15 8.40
CA ASN A 53 -10.59 12.84 9.10
C ASN A 53 -10.93 14.31 9.42
N ILE A 54 -12.11 14.80 9.02
CA ILE A 54 -12.57 16.18 9.25
C ILE A 54 -13.87 16.17 10.06
N PHE A 55 -13.76 16.54 11.34
CA PHE A 55 -14.91 16.69 12.21
C PHE A 55 -15.51 18.09 12.06
N VAL A 56 -16.81 18.16 11.82
CA VAL A 56 -17.56 19.42 11.65
C VAL A 56 -18.63 19.51 12.73
N ASP A 57 -18.76 20.69 13.33
CA ASP A 57 -19.87 21.00 14.23
C ASP A 57 -21.18 21.06 13.42
N PRO A 58 -22.20 20.25 13.76
CA PRO A 58 -23.39 20.10 12.93
C PRO A 58 -24.30 21.35 12.93
N ASP A 59 -24.22 22.20 13.95
CA ASP A 59 -25.07 23.39 14.09
C ASP A 59 -24.46 24.62 13.41
N THR A 60 -23.14 24.70 13.38
CA THR A 60 -22.39 25.86 12.86
C THR A 60 -21.67 25.59 11.53
N CYS A 61 -21.65 24.33 11.08
CA CYS A 61 -20.93 23.86 9.91
C CYS A 61 -19.43 24.27 9.91
N ARG A 62 -18.83 24.43 11.09
CA ARG A 62 -17.41 24.76 11.24
C ARG A 62 -16.59 23.51 11.52
N ILE A 63 -15.46 23.39 10.84
CA ILE A 63 -14.47 22.34 11.14
C ILE A 63 -14.01 22.53 12.58
N THR A 64 -14.20 21.52 13.41
CA THR A 64 -13.80 21.51 14.82
C THR A 64 -12.45 20.84 15.01
N ARG A 65 -12.19 19.74 14.28
CA ARG A 65 -10.94 18.97 14.37
C ARG A 65 -10.58 18.34 13.03
N ILE A 66 -9.28 18.21 12.79
CA ILE A 66 -8.70 17.40 11.71
C ILE A 66 -7.82 16.34 12.39
N VAL A 67 -8.07 15.06 12.13
CA VAL A 67 -7.37 13.91 12.74
C VAL A 67 -6.62 13.12 11.69
N ASP A 68 -5.90 12.06 12.09
CA ASP A 68 -5.15 11.17 11.20
C ASP A 68 -3.99 11.81 10.44
N TRP A 69 -3.28 12.69 11.15
CA TRP A 69 -2.01 13.25 10.71
C TRP A 69 -0.87 12.20 10.66
N GLN A 70 -1.05 11.02 11.26
CA GLN A 70 -0.02 9.97 11.37
C GLN A 70 0.05 9.03 10.15
N SER A 71 -0.98 9.01 9.32
CA SER A 71 -1.13 8.10 8.18
C SER A 71 -1.40 8.94 6.96
N ALA A 72 -0.69 8.68 5.89
CA ALA A 72 -0.53 9.71 4.91
C ALA A 72 -1.11 9.38 3.52
N LEU A 73 -1.77 8.21 3.23
CA LEU A 73 -2.31 7.69 1.92
C LEU A 73 -1.47 6.70 1.08
N GLY A 74 -1.99 5.62 0.47
CA GLY A 74 -3.38 5.16 0.21
C GLY A 74 -3.68 5.09 -1.31
N ARG A 75 -3.69 3.90 -1.92
CA ARG A 75 -3.83 3.63 -3.39
C ARG A 75 -5.31 3.62 -3.86
N PRO A 76 -5.66 4.04 -5.08
CA PRO A 76 -7.03 3.88 -5.62
C PRO A 76 -7.23 2.52 -6.32
N TRP A 77 -8.38 1.89 -6.11
CA TRP A 77 -8.91 0.79 -6.93
C TRP A 77 -10.32 1.14 -7.41
N ALA A 78 -10.58 0.95 -8.70
CA ALA A 78 -11.87 1.18 -9.34
C ALA A 78 -12.72 -0.09 -9.38
N THR A 79 -14.05 0.03 -9.34
CA THR A 79 -14.93 -1.04 -9.84
C THR A 79 -16.17 -0.52 -10.56
N ARG A 80 -16.41 -1.11 -11.74
CA ARG A 80 -17.71 -1.17 -12.43
C ARG A 80 -18.66 -2.11 -11.67
N GLY A 81 -19.94 -1.77 -11.60
CA GLY A 81 -20.99 -2.65 -11.05
C GLY A 81 -21.96 -2.03 -10.04
N PHE A 82 -21.95 -0.70 -9.87
CA PHE A 82 -22.73 0.06 -8.87
C PHE A 82 -24.23 -0.29 -8.79
N GLU A 83 -24.84 -0.65 -9.92
CA GLU A 83 -26.29 -0.86 -10.00
C GLU A 83 -26.76 -2.18 -9.38
N ASN A 84 -25.87 -3.14 -9.11
CA ASN A 84 -26.22 -4.48 -8.60
C ASN A 84 -25.73 -4.75 -7.16
N MET A 85 -25.24 -3.74 -6.45
CA MET A 85 -24.62 -3.90 -5.12
C MET A 85 -25.60 -3.68 -3.97
N SER A 86 -25.29 -4.26 -2.79
CA SER A 86 -26.08 -4.06 -1.57
C SER A 86 -26.02 -2.60 -1.10
N LYS A 87 -26.95 -2.17 -0.24
CA LYS A 87 -26.99 -0.77 0.23
C LYS A 87 -25.74 -0.34 1.00
N ASP A 88 -25.10 -1.27 1.69
CA ASP A 88 -23.86 -0.99 2.44
C ASP A 88 -22.64 -0.90 1.52
N GLU A 89 -22.60 -1.68 0.43
CA GLU A 89 -21.60 -1.55 -0.63
C GLU A 89 -21.79 -0.28 -1.47
N GLN A 90 -23.03 0.09 -1.77
CA GLN A 90 -23.36 1.36 -2.42
C GLN A 90 -22.94 2.54 -1.55
N LYS A 91 -23.20 2.48 -0.24
CA LYS A 91 -22.74 3.50 0.70
C LYS A 91 -21.22 3.61 0.74
N ARG A 92 -20.49 2.49 0.77
CA ARG A 92 -19.02 2.52 0.70
C ARG A 92 -18.51 3.11 -0.62
N ILE A 93 -19.16 2.79 -1.74
CA ILE A 93 -18.79 3.37 -3.04
C ILE A 93 -19.16 4.85 -3.11
N ASP A 94 -20.26 5.28 -2.50
CA ASP A 94 -20.63 6.69 -2.39
C ASP A 94 -19.64 7.44 -1.49
N ASP A 95 -19.24 6.87 -0.35
CA ASP A 95 -18.23 7.41 0.55
C ASP A 95 -16.86 7.51 -0.16
N ASP A 96 -16.48 6.48 -0.94
CA ASP A 96 -15.26 6.45 -1.76
C ASP A 96 -15.34 7.47 -2.91
N LEU A 97 -16.48 7.61 -3.58
CA LEU A 97 -16.71 8.58 -4.66
C LEU A 97 -16.71 10.01 -4.12
N GLU A 98 -17.22 10.22 -2.90
CA GLU A 98 -17.15 11.49 -2.19
C GLU A 98 -15.70 11.82 -1.80
N SER A 99 -14.94 10.83 -1.32
CA SER A 99 -13.50 10.95 -1.06
C SER A 99 -12.72 11.28 -2.33
N GLU A 100 -12.97 10.60 -3.46
CA GLU A 100 -12.36 10.91 -4.76
C GLU A 100 -12.75 12.32 -5.24
N THR A 101 -14.01 12.72 -5.08
CA THR A 101 -14.51 14.04 -5.45
C THR A 101 -13.81 15.14 -4.64
N ILE A 102 -13.59 14.90 -3.35
CA ILE A 102 -12.91 15.83 -2.44
C ILE A 102 -11.41 15.88 -2.73
N HIS A 103 -10.78 14.73 -3.01
CA HIS A 103 -9.40 14.69 -3.47
C HIS A 103 -9.23 15.50 -4.75
N LYS A 104 -10.12 15.34 -5.74
CA LYS A 104 -10.12 16.13 -6.98
C LYS A 104 -10.39 17.62 -6.74
N TYR A 105 -11.29 17.95 -5.82
CA TYR A 105 -11.52 19.33 -5.43
C TYR A 105 -10.29 19.95 -4.76
N TYR A 106 -9.63 19.21 -3.87
CA TYR A 106 -8.38 19.60 -3.24
C TYR A 106 -7.27 19.80 -4.27
N GLU A 107 -7.06 18.85 -5.19
CA GLU A 107 -6.11 19.00 -6.32
C GLU A 107 -6.40 20.28 -7.11
N ALA A 108 -7.68 20.56 -7.42
CA ALA A 108 -8.08 21.77 -8.12
C ALA A 108 -7.82 23.05 -7.30
N GLN A 109 -8.02 23.01 -5.96
CA GLN A 109 -7.69 24.13 -5.09
C GLN A 109 -6.18 24.35 -4.98
N VAL A 110 -5.38 23.27 -4.91
CA VAL A 110 -3.92 23.33 -4.90
C VAL A 110 -3.40 23.90 -6.21
N TYR A 111 -3.89 23.42 -7.35
CA TYR A 111 -3.61 23.98 -8.67
C TYR A 111 -3.90 25.49 -8.72
N LYS A 112 -5.06 25.91 -8.20
CA LYS A 112 -5.50 27.30 -8.25
C LYS A 112 -4.77 28.22 -7.28
N ARG A 113 -4.48 27.76 -6.07
CA ARG A 113 -3.97 28.59 -4.96
C ARG A 113 -2.47 28.45 -4.72
N ALA A 114 -1.86 27.35 -5.17
CA ALA A 114 -0.44 27.05 -5.00
C ALA A 114 0.15 26.43 -6.28
N PRO A 115 0.18 27.17 -7.41
CA PRO A 115 0.58 26.64 -8.72
C PRO A 115 2.02 26.10 -8.77
N LEU A 116 2.92 26.70 -7.98
CA LEU A 116 4.29 26.20 -7.84
C LEU A 116 4.33 24.84 -7.12
N HIS A 117 3.48 24.63 -6.12
CA HIS A 117 3.36 23.36 -5.43
C HIS A 117 2.75 22.28 -6.34
N TRP A 118 1.74 22.65 -7.13
CA TRP A 118 1.19 21.76 -8.15
C TRP A 118 2.26 21.30 -9.15
N ALA A 119 3.13 22.21 -9.60
CA ALA A 119 4.22 21.86 -10.50
C ALA A 119 5.18 20.82 -9.89
N VAL A 120 5.45 20.89 -8.58
CA VAL A 120 6.23 19.88 -7.87
C VAL A 120 5.48 18.54 -7.84
N LEU A 121 4.19 18.52 -7.48
CA LEU A 121 3.40 17.28 -7.41
C LEU A 121 3.30 16.55 -8.75
N GLN A 122 3.31 17.28 -9.87
CA GLN A 122 3.29 16.71 -11.22
C GLN A 122 4.65 16.14 -11.66
N HIS A 123 5.72 16.35 -10.89
CA HIS A 123 7.04 15.85 -11.25
C HIS A 123 7.10 14.31 -11.14
N PRO A 124 7.50 13.58 -12.21
CA PRO A 124 7.48 12.11 -12.24
C PRO A 124 8.29 11.44 -11.11
N ALA A 125 9.32 12.11 -10.59
CA ALA A 125 10.13 11.61 -9.48
C ALA A 125 9.40 11.60 -8.13
N ILE A 126 8.43 12.50 -7.91
CA ILE A 126 7.84 12.73 -6.58
C ILE A 126 7.10 11.50 -6.04
N PRO A 127 6.26 10.79 -6.83
CA PRO A 127 5.64 9.55 -6.37
C PRO A 127 6.66 8.48 -5.94
N ILE A 128 7.79 8.38 -6.65
CA ILE A 128 8.84 7.39 -6.38
C ILE A 128 9.61 7.75 -5.11
N LEU A 129 10.05 9.01 -4.99
CA LEU A 129 10.83 9.49 -3.85
C LEU A 129 10.02 9.55 -2.55
N ARG A 130 8.70 9.79 -2.65
CA ARG A 130 7.83 9.80 -1.47
C ARG A 130 7.50 8.40 -0.98
N LYS A 131 7.40 7.40 -1.85
CA LYS A 131 6.92 6.05 -1.50
C LYS A 131 7.56 5.45 -0.22
N PRO A 132 8.88 5.52 0.02
CA PRO A 132 9.46 4.94 1.23
C PRO A 132 9.05 5.64 2.54
N VAL A 133 8.76 6.94 2.51
CA VAL A 133 8.37 7.74 3.70
C VAL A 133 7.20 7.08 4.45
N TRP A 134 6.35 6.40 3.69
CA TRP A 134 5.10 5.78 4.10
C TRP A 134 5.26 4.38 4.62
N LEU A 135 6.22 3.67 4.04
CA LEU A 135 6.43 2.26 4.30
C LEU A 135 7.31 2.08 5.54
N VAL A 136 8.10 3.11 5.89
CA VAL A 136 8.95 3.16 7.09
C VAL A 136 8.15 3.00 8.38
N SER A 137 6.99 3.66 8.51
CA SER A 137 6.11 3.46 9.69
C SER A 137 5.47 2.07 9.70
N GLY A 138 5.16 1.53 8.52
CA GLY A 138 4.53 0.23 8.35
C GLY A 138 5.45 -1.00 8.47
N VAL A 139 6.78 -0.82 8.57
CA VAL A 139 7.74 -1.95 8.66
C VAL A 139 7.39 -2.90 9.80
N TRP A 140 7.01 -2.35 10.95
CA TRP A 140 6.75 -3.13 12.17
C TRP A 140 5.27 -3.43 12.38
N GLU A 141 4.38 -2.49 12.03
CA GLU A 141 2.94 -2.59 12.28
C GLU A 141 2.22 -3.38 11.18
N ASN A 142 2.50 -3.05 9.92
CA ASN A 142 1.78 -3.56 8.74
C ASN A 142 2.58 -4.61 7.96
N ARG A 143 3.80 -4.94 8.41
CA ARG A 143 4.73 -5.85 7.72
C ARG A 143 5.09 -5.37 6.32
N ASP A 144 5.24 -4.06 6.14
CA ASP A 144 5.51 -3.42 4.85
C ASP A 144 6.96 -3.57 4.36
N LEU A 145 7.74 -4.48 4.96
CA LEU A 145 9.16 -4.66 4.70
C LEU A 145 9.44 -5.00 3.21
N PHE A 146 8.62 -5.85 2.61
CA PHE A 146 8.66 -6.14 1.16
C PHE A 146 8.48 -4.87 0.33
N PHE A 147 7.46 -4.06 0.65
CA PHE A 147 7.13 -2.85 -0.10
C PHE A 147 8.21 -1.78 0.11
N LEU A 148 8.78 -1.68 1.31
CA LEU A 148 9.88 -0.77 1.60
C LEU A 148 11.09 -1.14 0.75
N ARG A 149 11.45 -2.42 0.69
CA ARG A 149 12.55 -2.90 -0.18
C ARG A 149 12.27 -2.59 -1.65
N GLU A 150 11.08 -2.89 -2.14
CA GLU A 150 10.64 -2.56 -3.51
C GLU A 150 10.81 -1.05 -3.80
N SER A 151 10.37 -0.19 -2.87
CA SER A 151 10.43 1.25 -3.03
C SER A 151 11.86 1.79 -3.08
N LEU A 152 12.75 1.26 -2.24
CA LEU A 152 14.16 1.64 -2.21
C LEU A 152 14.91 1.14 -3.46
N LEU A 153 14.62 -0.08 -3.91
CA LEU A 153 15.13 -0.62 -5.18
C LEU A 153 14.71 0.27 -6.36
N ASN A 154 13.46 0.72 -6.39
CA ASN A 154 12.96 1.61 -7.43
C ASN A 154 13.67 2.98 -7.43
N ILE A 155 14.01 3.50 -6.24
CA ILE A 155 14.84 4.70 -6.12
C ILE A 155 16.26 4.45 -6.63
N THR A 156 16.90 3.35 -6.24
CA THR A 156 18.25 3.01 -6.73
C THR A 156 18.27 2.89 -8.26
N ALA A 157 17.24 2.28 -8.85
CA ALA A 157 17.14 2.11 -10.30
C ALA A 157 17.02 3.44 -11.07
N HIS A 158 16.31 4.42 -10.52
CA HIS A 158 16.09 5.73 -11.13
C HIS A 158 16.98 6.84 -10.55
N TRP A 159 17.98 6.48 -9.74
CA TRP A 159 18.77 7.46 -8.98
C TRP A 159 19.43 8.49 -9.89
N SER A 160 20.06 8.03 -10.97
CA SER A 160 20.74 8.90 -11.94
C SER A 160 19.80 9.85 -12.67
N ASP A 161 18.51 9.51 -12.78
CA ASP A 161 17.50 10.37 -13.40
C ASP A 161 17.10 11.50 -12.44
N PHE A 162 17.07 11.21 -11.14
CA PHE A 162 16.72 12.19 -10.10
C PHE A 162 17.90 13.07 -9.70
N PHE A 163 19.09 12.48 -9.60
CA PHE A 163 20.31 13.10 -9.08
C PHE A 163 21.52 12.79 -9.98
N PRO A 164 21.57 13.32 -11.22
CA PRO A 164 22.55 12.93 -12.24
C PRO A 164 24.01 13.18 -11.86
N ASN A 165 24.28 14.12 -10.95
CA ASN A 165 25.62 14.50 -10.52
C ASN A 165 26.00 13.92 -9.15
N THR A 166 25.23 12.97 -8.61
CA THR A 166 25.43 12.46 -7.25
C THR A 166 25.36 10.94 -7.27
N PRO A 167 26.38 10.23 -6.73
CA PRO A 167 26.34 8.78 -6.65
C PRO A 167 25.22 8.31 -5.70
N CYS A 168 24.62 7.16 -6.00
CA CYS A 168 23.60 6.57 -5.14
C CYS A 168 24.22 6.15 -3.80
N PRO A 169 23.67 6.58 -2.65
CA PRO A 169 24.23 6.29 -1.33
C PRO A 169 23.87 4.87 -0.85
N ILE A 170 23.02 4.16 -1.59
CA ILE A 170 22.56 2.81 -1.26
C ILE A 170 22.79 1.86 -2.42
N GLU A 171 23.13 0.62 -2.08
CA GLU A 171 23.28 -0.49 -3.02
C GLU A 171 22.52 -1.71 -2.52
N PHE A 172 22.11 -2.56 -3.46
CA PHE A 172 21.50 -3.86 -3.21
C PHE A 172 22.32 -4.92 -3.90
N SER A 173 22.48 -6.06 -3.24
CA SER A 173 23.18 -7.20 -3.85
C SER A 173 22.31 -7.85 -4.92
N SER A 174 22.92 -8.61 -5.84
CA SER A 174 22.16 -9.40 -6.80
C SER A 174 21.21 -10.40 -6.13
N GLU A 175 21.62 -10.95 -4.98
CA GLU A 175 20.80 -11.85 -4.17
C GLU A 175 19.54 -11.14 -3.62
N ASP A 176 19.67 -9.90 -3.14
CA ASP A 176 18.52 -9.11 -2.68
C ASP A 176 17.49 -8.88 -3.79
N ILE A 177 17.97 -8.61 -5.01
CA ILE A 177 17.13 -8.35 -6.18
C ILE A 177 16.41 -9.63 -6.61
N GLU A 178 17.12 -10.76 -6.65
CA GLU A 178 16.53 -12.07 -7.00
C GLU A 178 15.48 -12.50 -5.96
N LEU A 179 15.77 -12.35 -4.67
CA LEU A 179 14.83 -12.62 -3.59
C LEU A 179 13.57 -11.75 -3.70
N GLN A 180 13.74 -10.45 -3.93
CA GLN A 180 12.62 -9.52 -4.13
C GLN A 180 11.76 -9.93 -5.33
N SER A 181 12.38 -10.31 -6.45
CA SER A 181 11.67 -10.75 -7.65
C SER A 181 10.83 -12.00 -7.37
N LYS A 182 11.38 -12.97 -6.64
CA LYS A 182 10.66 -14.20 -6.26
C LYS A 182 9.48 -13.91 -5.33
N GLU A 183 9.65 -13.01 -4.36
CA GLU A 183 8.56 -12.56 -3.48
C GLU A 183 7.46 -11.82 -4.26
N GLU A 184 7.83 -10.99 -5.24
CA GLU A 184 6.89 -10.26 -6.08
C GLU A 184 6.04 -11.19 -6.94
N GLU A 185 6.62 -12.27 -7.47
CA GLU A 185 5.88 -13.31 -8.20
C GLU A 185 4.83 -13.97 -7.30
N ASN A 186 5.18 -14.28 -6.04
CA ASN A 186 4.25 -14.85 -5.06
C ASN A 186 3.10 -13.88 -4.76
N ILE A 187 3.40 -12.62 -4.47
CA ILE A 187 2.39 -11.57 -4.18
C ILE A 187 1.46 -11.38 -5.38
N LYS A 188 2.01 -11.27 -6.60
CA LYS A 188 1.21 -11.16 -7.83
C LYS A 188 0.35 -12.40 -8.06
N GLY A 189 0.87 -13.58 -7.78
CA GLY A 189 0.16 -14.85 -7.87
C GLY A 189 -1.07 -14.88 -6.95
N VAL A 190 -0.86 -14.60 -5.67
CA VAL A 190 -1.93 -14.53 -4.66
C VAL A 190 -2.93 -13.42 -5.01
N GLY A 191 -2.47 -12.24 -5.41
CA GLY A 191 -3.33 -11.13 -5.81
C GLY A 191 -4.24 -11.45 -6.98
N ARG A 192 -3.74 -12.15 -8.01
CA ARG A 192 -4.58 -12.63 -9.14
C ARG A 192 -5.63 -13.65 -8.68
N MET A 193 -5.25 -14.55 -7.77
CA MET A 193 -6.17 -15.54 -7.22
C MET A 193 -7.30 -14.88 -6.39
N LEU A 194 -6.96 -13.91 -5.55
CA LEU A 194 -7.95 -13.12 -4.80
C LEU A 194 -8.90 -12.33 -5.71
N LEU A 195 -8.37 -11.75 -6.79
CA LEU A 195 -9.19 -11.07 -7.79
C LEU A 195 -10.21 -12.03 -8.43
N LEU A 196 -9.78 -13.24 -8.81
CA LEU A 196 -10.68 -14.25 -9.38
C LEU A 196 -11.78 -14.67 -8.40
N PHE A 197 -11.47 -14.81 -7.10
CA PHE A 197 -12.48 -15.14 -6.09
C PHE A 197 -13.53 -14.05 -5.96
N ARG A 198 -13.10 -12.78 -6.03
CA ARG A 198 -14.01 -11.63 -6.04
C ARG A 198 -14.90 -11.62 -7.29
N GLU A 199 -14.31 -11.77 -8.47
CA GLU A 199 -15.04 -11.75 -9.75
C GLU A 199 -16.06 -12.89 -9.86
N GLN A 200 -15.79 -14.02 -9.24
CA GLN A 200 -16.67 -15.20 -9.24
C GLN A 200 -17.62 -15.24 -8.03
N ALA A 201 -17.60 -14.23 -7.15
CA ALA A 201 -18.38 -14.20 -5.90
C ALA A 201 -18.21 -15.47 -5.04
N VAL A 202 -17.01 -16.06 -5.07
CA VAL A 202 -16.70 -17.32 -4.39
C VAL A 202 -16.33 -17.09 -2.93
N LEU A 203 -15.50 -16.06 -2.69
CA LEU A 203 -15.07 -15.59 -1.38
C LEU A 203 -14.84 -14.07 -1.43
N PRO A 204 -15.35 -13.31 -0.46
CA PRO A 204 -15.04 -11.89 -0.34
C PRO A 204 -13.60 -11.69 0.11
N VAL A 205 -12.95 -10.65 -0.40
CA VAL A 205 -11.50 -10.38 -0.21
C VAL A 205 -11.15 -10.12 1.25
N ASP A 206 -12.05 -9.51 2.00
CA ASP A 206 -11.91 -9.24 3.44
C ASP A 206 -12.32 -10.44 4.31
N GLY A 207 -12.83 -11.51 3.71
CA GLY A 207 -13.29 -12.72 4.40
C GLY A 207 -14.60 -12.56 5.16
N MET A 208 -15.29 -11.43 5.03
CA MET A 208 -16.53 -11.14 5.76
C MET A 208 -17.74 -11.64 4.97
N VAL A 209 -18.54 -12.51 5.57
CA VAL A 209 -19.74 -13.11 4.95
C VAL A 209 -20.92 -13.01 5.92
N GLU A 210 -22.14 -12.98 5.37
CA GLU A 210 -23.35 -13.07 6.18
C GLU A 210 -23.39 -14.41 6.94
N PRO A 211 -23.96 -14.46 8.17
CA PRO A 211 -24.01 -15.67 8.97
C PRO A 211 -24.62 -16.88 8.24
N GLU A 212 -25.61 -16.65 7.39
CA GLU A 212 -26.30 -17.68 6.61
C GLU A 212 -25.41 -18.28 5.52
N GLU A 213 -24.42 -17.53 5.03
CA GLU A 213 -23.49 -17.94 3.98
C GLU A 213 -22.17 -18.48 4.53
N TYR A 214 -21.96 -18.39 5.85
CA TYR A 214 -20.71 -18.78 6.50
C TYR A 214 -20.29 -20.22 6.22
N ASP A 215 -21.22 -21.17 6.33
CA ASP A 215 -20.91 -22.58 6.12
C ASP A 215 -20.52 -22.87 4.66
N LEU A 216 -21.21 -22.22 3.70
CA LEU A 216 -20.90 -22.31 2.28
C LEU A 216 -19.54 -21.69 1.95
N ALA A 217 -19.27 -20.49 2.49
CA ALA A 217 -18.00 -19.81 2.34
C ALA A 217 -16.85 -20.62 2.93
N ARG A 218 -17.06 -21.26 4.09
CA ARG A 218 -16.06 -22.13 4.73
C ARG A 218 -15.78 -23.38 3.90
N GLU A 219 -16.80 -23.97 3.29
CA GLU A 219 -16.62 -25.13 2.40
C GLU A 219 -15.87 -24.74 1.12
N ASN A 220 -16.26 -23.63 0.49
CA ASN A 220 -15.55 -23.09 -0.68
C ASN A 220 -14.10 -22.77 -0.32
N ASN A 221 -13.84 -22.13 0.82
CA ASN A 221 -12.51 -21.84 1.30
C ASN A 221 -11.61 -23.07 1.35
N ARG A 222 -12.10 -24.15 1.95
CA ARG A 222 -11.37 -25.43 2.03
C ARG A 222 -11.10 -26.01 0.65
N LYS A 223 -12.11 -26.06 -0.22
CA LYS A 223 -11.97 -26.57 -1.59
C LYS A 223 -10.91 -25.80 -2.39
N PHE A 224 -10.96 -24.47 -2.37
CA PHE A 224 -10.01 -23.65 -3.11
C PHE A 224 -8.62 -23.65 -2.50
N LYS A 225 -8.51 -23.76 -1.16
CA LYS A 225 -7.23 -23.97 -0.48
C LYS A 225 -6.57 -25.27 -0.93
N ASP A 226 -7.33 -26.36 -0.98
CA ASP A 226 -6.82 -27.67 -1.39
C ASP A 226 -6.40 -27.68 -2.87
N ILE A 227 -7.19 -27.05 -3.75
CA ILE A 227 -6.82 -26.86 -5.16
C ILE A 227 -5.53 -26.04 -5.26
N PHE A 228 -5.44 -24.91 -4.55
CA PHE A 228 -4.28 -24.02 -4.57
C PHE A 228 -3.02 -24.78 -4.14
N ILE A 229 -3.05 -25.44 -2.99
CA ILE A 229 -1.93 -26.28 -2.51
C ILE A 229 -1.63 -27.42 -3.49
N GLY A 230 -2.65 -28.00 -4.13
CA GLY A 230 -2.51 -29.07 -5.11
C GLY A 230 -1.79 -28.67 -6.41
N LEU A 231 -1.68 -27.36 -6.70
CA LEU A 231 -0.91 -26.86 -7.85
C LEU A 231 0.61 -26.90 -7.63
N ALA A 232 1.06 -27.07 -6.39
CA ALA A 232 2.47 -27.16 -6.06
C ALA A 232 3.10 -28.45 -6.60
N LYS A 233 4.33 -28.33 -7.10
CA LYS A 233 5.10 -29.39 -7.75
C LYS A 233 5.80 -30.30 -6.74
N ASP A 234 6.21 -29.74 -5.61
CA ASP A 234 6.95 -30.43 -4.56
C ASP A 234 6.43 -30.06 -3.16
N GLU A 235 6.96 -30.73 -2.13
CA GLU A 235 6.46 -30.53 -0.76
C GLU A 235 6.89 -29.19 -0.15
N GLU A 236 7.99 -28.60 -0.63
CA GLU A 236 8.42 -27.28 -0.18
C GLU A 236 7.50 -26.17 -0.75
N GLU A 237 7.13 -26.27 -2.02
CA GLU A 237 6.16 -25.37 -2.66
C GLU A 237 4.76 -25.55 -2.06
N LYS A 238 4.37 -26.76 -1.64
CA LYS A 238 3.13 -26.95 -0.88
C LYS A 238 3.16 -26.23 0.46
N GLU A 239 4.29 -26.27 1.18
CA GLU A 239 4.44 -25.53 2.43
C GLU A 239 4.33 -24.01 2.19
N LEU A 240 4.97 -23.51 1.14
CA LEU A 240 4.83 -22.12 0.71
C LEU A 240 3.37 -21.76 0.43
N PHE A 241 2.66 -22.57 -0.37
CA PHE A 241 1.27 -22.31 -0.74
C PHE A 241 0.32 -22.37 0.46
N ARG A 242 0.60 -23.26 1.45
CA ARG A 242 -0.12 -23.27 2.74
C ARG A 242 0.05 -21.95 3.49
N ASN A 243 1.27 -21.39 3.50
CA ASN A 243 1.58 -20.13 4.18
C ASN A 243 1.03 -18.90 3.45
N LEU A 244 1.00 -18.94 2.12
CA LEU A 244 0.45 -17.88 1.27
C LEU A 244 -1.09 -17.77 1.33
N TRP A 245 -1.78 -18.81 1.83
CA TRP A 245 -3.23 -18.82 1.86
C TRP A 245 -3.77 -17.76 2.84
N PRO A 246 -4.53 -16.76 2.37
CA PRO A 246 -4.88 -15.58 3.19
C PRO A 246 -5.92 -15.87 4.26
N TYR A 247 -6.77 -16.88 4.06
CA TYR A 247 -7.87 -17.23 4.97
C TYR A 247 -7.46 -18.35 5.93
N SER A 248 -6.53 -18.06 6.85
CA SER A 248 -6.08 -19.04 7.85
C SER A 248 -7.12 -19.22 8.97
N GLU A 249 -7.31 -20.46 9.47
CA GLU A 249 -8.26 -20.78 10.56
C GLU A 249 -7.75 -20.35 11.96
N SER A 250 -6.59 -19.70 12.08
CA SER A 250 -5.99 -19.39 13.38
C SER A 250 -6.54 -18.13 14.02
N GLY A 251 -7.69 -18.30 14.69
CA GLY A 251 -8.08 -17.50 15.85
C GLY A 251 -7.27 -17.87 17.10
N ASN A 252 -5.96 -17.60 17.08
CA ASN A 252 -5.16 -17.49 18.31
C ASN A 252 -4.52 -16.10 18.30
N ILE A 253 -5.32 -15.12 18.72
CA ILE A 253 -4.84 -13.84 19.27
C ILE A 253 -4.41 -14.12 20.72
#